data_AF-A0A1B0A7B9-F1
#
_entry.id   AF-A0A1B0A7B9-F1
#
_cell.length_a   1.000
_cell.length_b   1.000
_cell.length_c   1.000
_cell.angle_alpha   90.00
_cell.angle_beta   90.00
_cell.angle_gamma   90.00
#
_symmetry.space_group_name_H-M   'P 1'
#
loop_
_entity.id
_entity.type
_entity.pdbx_description
1 polymer ?
#
loop_
_entity_poly.entity_id
_entity_poly.type
_entity_poly.pdbx_seq_one_letter_code
_entity_poly.pdbx_strand_id
1 'polypeptide(L)'
;MTTGMLYPRESETREVASLDGLWNFIKSDITNPTQGMRDKWYLDDLSRVRKTIPMPVPASYNDITTEHAIRDHVGTVWYDRKFFVPMSWSKNQRVWLRFGSVHYEAFVARYLDVISFNRYNGWYSNPGRLDMITKRIIDEATTWHEKHNKPVIISEYGADTVEGLHLLPSYVWSEEYQTELFSRHFRAFDILRKKSWFIGEFVWNFADFKTAQSVTRVGGNKKGVFTRSRQPKAVAHLLRKRYFALGRELDMCDYTPIDLLVYITKSSQKWDF
;
A
#
# COMPACT_ATOMS: atom_id res chain seq x y z
N MET A 1 -11.28 -16.41 -13.50
CA MET A 1 -10.69 -15.17 -12.95
C MET A 1 -9.71 -14.61 -13.96
N THR A 2 -9.89 -13.36 -14.39
CA THR A 2 -8.92 -12.66 -15.23
C THR A 2 -7.72 -12.27 -14.38
N THR A 3 -6.62 -13.00 -14.49
CA THR A 3 -5.35 -12.62 -13.86
C THR A 3 -4.84 -11.37 -14.58
N GLY A 4 -4.80 -10.23 -13.88
CA GLY A 4 -4.29 -8.99 -14.44
C GLY A 4 -2.87 -9.18 -14.98
N MET A 5 -2.48 -8.40 -16.00
CA MET A 5 -1.16 -8.48 -16.66
C MET A 5 0.05 -8.42 -15.71
N LEU A 6 -0.14 -7.93 -14.47
CA LEU A 6 0.90 -7.76 -13.45
C LEU A 6 0.82 -8.77 -12.29
N TYR A 7 0.05 -9.85 -12.45
CA TYR A 7 -0.02 -10.89 -11.42
C TYR A 7 1.25 -11.76 -11.43
N PRO A 8 1.81 -12.16 -10.27
CA PRO A 8 2.91 -13.11 -10.24
C PRO A 8 2.55 -14.38 -11.00
N ARG A 9 3.40 -14.79 -11.95
CA ARG A 9 3.27 -16.03 -12.71
C ARG A 9 4.47 -16.91 -12.42
N GLU A 10 4.26 -18.22 -12.47
CA GLU A 10 5.35 -19.17 -12.44
C GLU A 10 6.29 -18.93 -13.62
N SER A 11 7.58 -19.12 -13.37
CA SER A 11 8.65 -19.08 -14.37
C SER A 11 9.76 -20.02 -13.94
N GLU A 12 10.78 -20.20 -14.78
CA GLU A 12 11.96 -21.03 -14.47
C GLU A 12 12.67 -20.61 -13.17
N THR A 13 12.47 -19.38 -12.73
CA THR A 13 13.10 -18.79 -11.53
C THR A 13 12.10 -18.42 -10.44
N ARG A 14 10.80 -18.72 -10.61
CA ARG A 14 9.75 -18.33 -9.66
C ARG A 14 8.67 -19.40 -9.56
N GLU A 15 8.48 -19.87 -8.34
CA GLU A 15 7.36 -20.75 -7.97
C GLU A 15 6.22 -19.91 -7.37
N VAL A 16 4.97 -20.28 -7.65
CA VAL A 16 3.78 -19.61 -7.12
C VAL A 16 2.82 -20.66 -6.59
N ALA A 17 2.67 -20.76 -5.27
CA ALA A 17 1.61 -21.57 -4.67
C ALA A 17 0.42 -20.69 -4.28
N SER A 18 -0.79 -21.10 -4.67
CA SER A 18 -2.01 -20.48 -4.18
C SER A 18 -2.37 -21.01 -2.79
N LEU A 19 -2.78 -20.11 -1.90
CA LEU A 19 -3.39 -20.45 -0.60
C LEU A 19 -4.92 -20.34 -0.64
N ASP A 20 -5.51 -20.26 -1.84
CA ASP A 20 -6.95 -20.24 -2.04
C ASP A 20 -7.58 -21.57 -1.56
N GLY A 21 -8.86 -21.52 -1.21
CA GLY A 21 -9.65 -22.65 -0.73
C GLY A 21 -10.31 -22.36 0.61
N LEU A 22 -10.54 -23.40 1.41
CA LEU A 22 -11.23 -23.27 2.69
C LEU A 22 -10.27 -22.83 3.81
N TRP A 23 -10.66 -21.80 4.53
CA TRP A 23 -9.99 -21.27 5.71
C TRP A 23 -10.93 -21.39 6.91
N ASN A 24 -10.40 -21.46 8.13
CA ASN A 24 -11.25 -21.30 9.31
C ASN A 24 -11.61 -19.83 9.46
N PHE A 25 -12.86 -19.56 9.79
CA PHE A 25 -13.39 -18.22 9.97
C PHE A 25 -14.05 -18.05 11.34
N ILE A 26 -13.80 -16.91 11.94
CA ILE A 26 -14.47 -16.42 13.16
C ILE A 26 -14.81 -14.95 12.97
N LYS A 27 -16.02 -14.56 13.38
CA LYS A 27 -16.37 -13.14 13.57
C LYS A 27 -16.12 -12.70 15.01
N SER A 28 -15.59 -11.50 15.18
CA SER A 28 -15.52 -10.87 16.50
C SER A 28 -16.92 -10.44 16.95
N ASP A 29 -17.08 -10.22 18.26
CA ASP A 29 -18.28 -9.56 18.77
C ASP A 29 -18.28 -8.10 18.30
N ILE A 30 -19.44 -7.60 17.83
CA ILE A 30 -19.61 -6.21 17.37
C ILE A 30 -19.38 -5.23 18.54
N THR A 31 -19.75 -5.63 19.76
CA THR A 31 -19.53 -4.82 20.96
C THR A 31 -18.08 -4.87 21.44
N ASN A 32 -17.27 -5.78 20.90
CA ASN A 32 -15.89 -6.00 21.33
C ASN A 32 -14.95 -6.39 20.16
N PRO A 33 -14.77 -5.51 19.16
CA PRO A 33 -14.08 -5.85 17.92
C PRO A 33 -12.59 -6.18 18.12
N THR A 34 -11.97 -5.68 19.19
CA THR A 34 -10.53 -5.88 19.47
C THR A 34 -10.24 -7.10 20.37
N GLN A 35 -11.26 -7.89 20.71
CA GLN A 35 -11.09 -9.05 21.60
C GLN A 35 -10.00 -10.00 21.11
N GLY A 36 -10.04 -10.45 19.86
CA GLY A 36 -9.07 -11.42 19.37
C GLY A 36 -7.61 -10.92 19.38
N MET A 37 -7.40 -9.60 19.31
CA MET A 37 -6.07 -9.02 19.48
C MET A 37 -5.64 -9.03 20.95
N ARG A 38 -6.53 -8.65 21.88
CA ARG A 38 -6.22 -8.64 23.33
C ARG A 38 -5.99 -10.05 23.89
N ASP A 39 -6.83 -11.00 23.46
CA ASP A 39 -6.80 -12.40 23.86
C ASP A 39 -5.78 -13.21 23.06
N LYS A 40 -5.08 -12.56 22.10
CA LYS A 40 -3.99 -13.13 21.30
C LYS A 40 -4.39 -14.39 20.52
N TRP A 41 -5.57 -14.39 19.90
CA TRP A 41 -6.08 -15.53 19.12
C TRP A 41 -5.13 -15.96 17.99
N TYR A 42 -4.28 -15.07 17.49
CA TYR A 42 -3.28 -15.34 16.47
C TYR A 42 -2.09 -16.22 16.94
N LEU A 43 -2.00 -16.55 18.24
CA LEU A 43 -0.94 -17.42 18.76
C LEU A 43 -1.26 -18.91 18.70
N ASP A 44 -2.51 -19.29 18.45
CA ASP A 44 -2.97 -20.67 18.38
C ASP A 44 -3.98 -20.86 17.24
N ASP A 45 -4.39 -22.11 16.99
CA ASP A 45 -5.41 -22.42 15.99
C ASP A 45 -6.75 -21.80 16.39
N LEU A 46 -7.41 -21.10 15.48
CA LEU A 46 -8.72 -20.49 15.70
C LEU A 46 -9.77 -21.52 16.16
N SER A 47 -9.65 -22.77 15.69
CA SER A 47 -10.52 -23.87 16.10
C SER A 47 -10.37 -24.26 17.58
N ARG A 48 -9.24 -23.94 18.22
CA ARG A 48 -9.01 -24.10 19.66
C ARG A 48 -9.54 -22.93 20.48
N VAL A 49 -9.59 -21.74 19.87
CA VAL A 49 -10.15 -20.54 20.50
C VAL A 49 -11.67 -20.65 20.61
N ARG A 50 -12.34 -21.03 19.51
CA ARG A 50 -13.80 -21.19 19.46
C ARG A 50 -14.24 -21.94 18.21
N LYS A 51 -15.53 -22.26 18.14
CA LYS A 51 -16.13 -22.90 16.96
C LYS A 51 -15.90 -22.03 15.70
N THR A 52 -15.22 -22.59 14.73
CA THR A 52 -14.93 -21.97 13.43
C THR A 52 -15.97 -22.35 12.39
N ILE A 53 -16.06 -21.52 11.35
CA ILE A 53 -16.85 -21.78 10.15
C ILE A 53 -15.87 -22.00 8.98
N PRO A 54 -16.00 -23.06 8.18
CA PRO A 54 -15.20 -23.19 6.97
C PRO A 54 -15.64 -22.13 5.96
N MET A 55 -14.72 -21.26 5.54
CA MET A 55 -15.01 -20.14 4.66
C MET A 55 -14.14 -20.19 3.39
N PRO A 56 -14.71 -20.11 2.19
CA PRO A 56 -13.94 -20.05 0.96
C PRO A 56 -13.21 -18.70 0.87
N VAL A 57 -11.93 -18.76 0.49
CA VAL A 57 -11.07 -17.60 0.23
C VAL A 57 -10.39 -17.82 -1.13
N PRO A 58 -10.44 -16.85 -2.06
CA PRO A 58 -11.05 -15.53 -1.94
C PRO A 58 -12.58 -15.59 -2.08
N ALA A 59 -13.30 -14.95 -1.18
CA ALA A 59 -14.72 -14.66 -1.33
C ALA A 59 -15.13 -13.49 -0.43
N SER A 60 -16.26 -12.86 -0.74
CA SER A 60 -16.97 -12.00 0.20
C SER A 60 -17.70 -12.89 1.20
N TYR A 61 -17.23 -12.94 2.45
CA TYR A 61 -17.81 -13.86 3.45
C TYR A 61 -19.28 -13.56 3.75
N ASN A 62 -19.69 -12.29 3.59
CA ASN A 62 -21.07 -11.85 3.76
C ASN A 62 -22.02 -12.56 2.79
N ASP A 63 -21.53 -13.00 1.63
CA ASP A 63 -22.33 -13.64 0.58
C ASP A 63 -22.32 -15.18 0.64
N ILE A 64 -21.58 -15.78 1.58
CA ILE A 64 -21.42 -17.24 1.66
C ILE A 64 -22.48 -17.91 2.51
N THR A 65 -22.83 -17.31 3.65
CA THR A 65 -23.73 -17.92 4.64
C THR A 65 -25.13 -17.32 4.57
N THR A 66 -26.14 -18.12 4.88
CA THR A 66 -27.54 -17.64 5.00
C THR A 66 -27.85 -17.03 6.37
N GLU A 67 -26.93 -17.12 7.33
CA GLU A 67 -27.11 -16.56 8.67
C GLU A 67 -27.05 -15.03 8.64
N HIS A 68 -28.16 -14.37 9.03
CA HIS A 68 -28.27 -12.91 9.09
C HIS A 68 -27.15 -12.25 9.92
N ALA A 69 -26.73 -12.90 11.01
CA ALA A 69 -25.70 -12.40 11.90
C ALA A 69 -24.28 -12.38 11.30
N ILE A 70 -24.05 -13.12 10.20
CA ILE A 70 -22.79 -13.13 9.44
C ILE A 70 -22.95 -12.26 8.20
N ARG A 71 -24.05 -12.43 7.46
CA ARG A 71 -24.37 -11.67 6.25
C ARG A 71 -24.30 -10.16 6.50
N ASP A 72 -24.90 -9.69 7.59
CA ASP A 72 -25.00 -8.26 7.90
C ASP A 72 -23.92 -7.81 8.90
N HIS A 73 -22.90 -8.64 9.15
CA HIS A 73 -21.81 -8.29 10.05
C HIS A 73 -20.91 -7.23 9.42
N VAL A 74 -20.73 -6.13 10.16
CA VAL A 74 -19.75 -5.08 9.89
C VAL A 74 -18.80 -5.02 11.08
N GLY A 75 -17.58 -5.52 10.91
CA GLY A 75 -16.62 -5.60 12.01
C GLY A 75 -15.39 -6.45 11.70
N THR A 76 -14.58 -6.69 12.73
CA THR A 76 -13.34 -7.47 12.63
C THR A 76 -13.64 -8.96 12.50
N VAL A 77 -13.14 -9.57 11.44
CA VAL A 77 -13.19 -11.02 11.20
C VAL A 77 -11.78 -11.60 11.19
N TRP A 78 -11.69 -12.88 11.55
CA TRP A 78 -10.44 -13.62 11.68
C TRP A 78 -10.47 -14.82 10.76
N TYR A 79 -9.34 -15.02 10.09
CA TYR A 79 -9.09 -16.18 9.24
C TYR A 79 -7.80 -16.86 9.67
N ASP A 80 -7.80 -18.19 9.69
CA ASP A 80 -6.56 -18.95 9.72
C ASP A 80 -6.59 -20.10 8.71
N ARG A 81 -5.38 -20.53 8.32
CA ARG A 81 -5.17 -21.73 7.51
C ARG A 81 -3.78 -22.25 7.74
N LYS A 82 -3.68 -23.58 7.87
CA LYS A 82 -2.40 -24.29 7.81
C LYS A 82 -2.13 -24.74 6.38
N PHE A 83 -0.88 -24.63 5.99
CA PHE A 83 -0.38 -25.11 4.71
C PHE A 83 1.03 -25.65 4.90
N PHE A 84 1.45 -26.52 4.00
CA PHE A 84 2.81 -27.05 4.00
C PHE A 84 3.72 -26.11 3.21
N VAL A 85 4.88 -25.80 3.77
CA VAL A 85 5.96 -25.11 3.04
C VAL A 85 6.87 -26.18 2.45
N PRO A 86 7.01 -26.26 1.12
CA PRO A 86 7.94 -27.19 0.49
C PRO A 86 9.37 -27.00 1.02
N MET A 87 10.10 -28.10 1.23
CA MET A 87 11.50 -28.05 1.69
C MET A 87 12.43 -27.32 0.70
N SER A 88 12.05 -27.21 -0.58
CA SER A 88 12.76 -26.40 -1.57
C SER A 88 12.78 -24.91 -1.21
N TRP A 89 11.73 -24.41 -0.55
CA TRP A 89 11.60 -22.99 -0.20
C TRP A 89 12.43 -22.61 1.03
N SER A 90 12.83 -23.58 1.87
CA SER A 90 13.55 -23.30 3.12
C SER A 90 15.05 -23.06 2.95
N LYS A 91 15.61 -23.26 1.75
CA LYS A 91 17.04 -23.11 1.47
C LYS A 91 17.29 -21.95 0.49
N ASN A 92 17.84 -20.85 0.99
CA ASN A 92 18.33 -19.71 0.18
C ASN A 92 17.31 -19.11 -0.81
N GLN A 93 16.01 -19.29 -0.60
CA GLN A 93 14.96 -18.68 -1.43
C GLN A 93 14.26 -17.55 -0.69
N ARG A 94 13.90 -16.50 -1.43
CA ARG A 94 13.08 -15.40 -0.90
C ARG A 94 11.61 -15.76 -1.05
N VAL A 95 10.92 -16.00 0.07
CA VAL A 95 9.51 -16.36 0.09
C VAL A 95 8.66 -15.09 0.30
N TRP A 96 7.63 -14.92 -0.51
CA TRP A 96 6.69 -13.80 -0.38
C TRP A 96 5.29 -14.33 -0.10
N LEU A 97 4.70 -13.93 1.03
CA LEU A 97 3.28 -14.13 1.29
C LEU A 97 2.50 -12.92 0.77
N ARG A 98 1.70 -13.14 -0.27
CA ARG A 98 0.88 -12.09 -0.90
C ARG A 98 -0.59 -12.24 -0.48
N PHE A 99 -1.17 -11.15 0.01
CA PHE A 99 -2.61 -11.05 0.22
C PHE A 99 -3.26 -10.31 -0.96
N GLY A 100 -4.23 -10.94 -1.63
CA GLY A 100 -4.85 -10.39 -2.85
C GLY A 100 -5.81 -9.23 -2.60
N SER A 101 -6.53 -9.26 -1.49
CA SER A 101 -7.43 -8.19 -1.04
C SER A 101 -7.51 -8.24 0.48
N VAL A 102 -7.05 -7.19 1.15
CA VAL A 102 -7.15 -7.03 2.60
C VAL A 102 -7.97 -5.77 2.84
N HIS A 103 -9.08 -5.91 3.56
CA HIS A 103 -9.97 -4.79 3.83
C HIS A 103 -9.59 -4.10 5.15
N TYR A 104 -9.44 -2.77 5.11
CA TYR A 104 -9.11 -1.85 6.22
C TYR A 104 -7.78 -2.05 6.96
N GLU A 105 -7.54 -3.20 7.60
CA GLU A 105 -6.36 -3.41 8.47
C GLU A 105 -6.09 -4.92 8.67
N ALA A 106 -4.84 -5.37 8.52
CA ALA A 106 -4.43 -6.73 8.86
C ALA A 106 -3.11 -6.75 9.65
N PHE A 107 -3.08 -7.56 10.71
CA PHE A 107 -1.92 -7.73 11.58
C PHE A 107 -1.19 -9.02 11.26
N VAL A 108 -0.28 -8.98 10.28
CA VAL A 108 0.56 -10.12 9.88
C VAL A 108 2.06 -9.89 10.12
N ALA A 109 2.43 -8.69 10.61
CA ALA A 109 3.80 -8.20 10.68
C ALA A 109 4.82 -9.12 11.40
N ARG A 110 4.39 -9.89 12.41
CA ARG A 110 5.31 -10.81 13.14
C ARG A 110 5.84 -11.94 12.24
N TYR A 111 5.10 -12.35 11.22
CA TYR A 111 5.40 -13.53 10.41
C TYR A 111 5.97 -13.21 9.01
N LEU A 112 6.04 -11.93 8.63
CA LEU A 112 6.55 -11.49 7.34
C LEU A 112 8.01 -11.03 7.43
N ASP A 113 8.78 -11.11 6.36
CA ASP A 113 10.17 -10.61 6.36
C ASP A 113 10.26 -9.08 6.24
N VAL A 114 9.26 -8.47 5.60
CA VAL A 114 9.16 -7.02 5.38
C VAL A 114 7.81 -6.54 5.87
N ILE A 115 7.81 -5.39 6.56
CA ILE A 115 6.57 -4.72 6.95
C ILE A 115 6.20 -3.71 5.87
N SER A 116 5.01 -3.87 5.32
CA SER A 116 4.43 -2.94 4.35
C SER A 116 3.19 -2.29 4.93
N PHE A 117 3.03 -0.99 4.75
CA PHE A 117 1.83 -0.28 5.21
C PHE A 117 1.35 0.77 4.21
N ASN A 118 0.04 1.00 4.22
CA ASN A 118 -0.65 1.95 3.35
C ASN A 118 -1.09 3.16 4.17
N ARG A 119 -0.68 4.38 3.77
CA ARG A 119 -1.05 5.60 4.50
C ARG A 119 -1.42 6.75 3.58
N TYR A 120 -2.46 7.44 4.01
CA TYR A 120 -3.14 8.50 3.27
C TYR A 120 -3.31 9.74 4.15
N ASN A 121 -2.23 10.14 4.84
CA ASN A 121 -2.17 11.34 5.68
C ASN A 121 -2.41 12.59 4.81
N GLY A 122 -3.28 13.49 5.27
CA GLY A 122 -3.73 14.63 4.48
C GLY A 122 -4.80 14.27 3.44
N TRP A 123 -5.15 13.00 3.24
CA TRP A 123 -6.24 12.61 2.33
C TRP A 123 -7.43 12.04 3.10
N TYR A 124 -7.35 10.79 3.56
CA TYR A 124 -8.44 10.19 4.36
C TYR A 124 -8.38 10.65 5.81
N SER A 125 -7.16 10.88 6.33
CA SER A 125 -6.94 11.36 7.70
C SER A 125 -6.55 12.84 7.67
N ASN A 126 -7.36 13.68 8.33
CA ASN A 126 -7.20 15.13 8.37
C ASN A 126 -7.02 15.75 6.96
N PRO A 127 -8.06 15.66 6.09
CA PRO A 127 -7.99 16.22 4.74
C PRO A 127 -7.51 17.67 4.74
N GLY A 128 -6.59 18.04 3.84
CA GLY A 128 -6.03 19.38 3.74
C GLY A 128 -4.84 19.66 4.68
N ARG A 129 -4.57 18.83 5.69
CA ARG A 129 -3.48 19.03 6.66
C ARG A 129 -2.17 18.39 6.19
N LEU A 130 -1.49 19.06 5.27
CA LEU A 130 -0.22 18.61 4.71
C LEU A 130 0.96 18.71 5.70
N ASP A 131 0.86 19.61 6.68
CA ASP A 131 1.88 19.89 7.68
C ASP A 131 2.20 18.68 8.59
N MET A 132 1.21 17.82 8.85
CA MET A 132 1.38 16.66 9.72
C MET A 132 1.95 15.42 9.03
N ILE A 133 1.99 15.40 7.69
CA ILE A 133 2.34 14.19 6.91
C ILE A 133 3.73 13.68 7.31
N THR A 134 4.73 14.56 7.27
CA THR A 134 6.14 14.15 7.40
C THR A 134 6.38 13.48 8.76
N LYS A 135 5.95 14.12 9.85
CA LYS A 135 6.10 13.60 11.20
C LYS A 135 5.38 12.26 11.38
N ARG A 136 4.11 12.17 10.97
CA ARG A 136 3.31 10.95 11.16
C ARG A 136 3.87 9.74 10.43
N ILE A 137 4.38 9.94 9.20
CA ILE A 137 5.00 8.85 8.44
C ILE A 137 6.28 8.37 9.13
N ILE A 138 7.11 9.29 9.63
CA ILE A 138 8.34 8.93 10.36
C ILE A 138 8.00 8.15 11.63
N ASP A 139 7.11 8.70 12.46
CA ASP A 139 6.72 8.12 13.74
C ASP A 139 6.16 6.71 13.56
N GLU A 140 5.28 6.53 12.57
CA GLU A 140 4.67 5.23 12.30
C GLU A 140 5.67 4.21 11.74
N ALA A 141 6.47 4.57 10.73
CA ALA A 141 7.47 3.66 10.17
C ALA A 141 8.49 3.23 11.23
N THR A 142 8.90 4.16 12.10
CA THR A 142 9.82 3.90 13.22
C THR A 142 9.18 2.96 14.23
N THR A 143 7.92 3.21 14.60
CA THR A 143 7.18 2.34 15.53
C THR A 143 7.07 0.91 14.98
N TRP A 144 6.79 0.74 13.68
CA TRP A 144 6.75 -0.58 13.06
C TRP A 144 8.10 -1.29 13.09
N HIS A 145 9.17 -0.55 12.77
CA HIS A 145 10.53 -1.09 12.80
C HIS A 145 10.95 -1.48 14.22
N GLU A 146 10.80 -0.59 15.21
CA GLU A 146 11.19 -0.84 16.61
C GLU A 146 10.42 -2.02 17.22
N LYS A 147 9.14 -2.16 16.88
CA LYS A 147 8.29 -3.25 17.40
C LYS A 147 8.68 -4.62 16.87
N HIS A 148 9.20 -4.71 15.65
CA HIS A 148 9.37 -5.99 14.95
C HIS A 148 10.79 -6.28 14.48
N ASN A 149 11.68 -5.29 14.53
CA ASN A 149 13.05 -5.32 14.01
C ASN A 149 13.13 -5.81 12.56
N LYS A 150 12.33 -5.21 11.68
CA LYS A 150 12.19 -5.63 10.27
C LYS A 150 12.28 -4.45 9.31
N PRO A 151 12.75 -4.67 8.06
CA PRO A 151 12.66 -3.66 7.02
C PRO A 151 11.22 -3.18 6.82
N VAL A 152 11.08 -1.89 6.55
CA VAL A 152 9.77 -1.23 6.36
C VAL A 152 9.70 -0.61 4.98
N ILE A 153 8.54 -0.76 4.33
CA ILE A 153 8.22 -0.15 3.03
C ILE A 153 6.83 0.48 3.08
N ILE A 154 6.63 1.60 2.40
CA ILE A 154 5.28 2.14 2.18
C ILE A 154 4.74 1.61 0.85
N SER A 155 3.66 0.82 0.92
CA SER A 155 3.07 0.20 -0.28
C SER A 155 2.08 1.10 -1.00
N GLU A 156 1.49 2.06 -0.29
CA GLU A 156 0.57 3.02 -0.88
C GLU A 156 0.61 4.36 -0.14
N TYR A 157 0.67 5.43 -0.92
CA TYR A 157 0.33 6.80 -0.53
C TYR A 157 -0.13 7.58 -1.77
N GLY A 158 -0.99 8.58 -1.57
CA GLY A 158 -1.45 9.46 -2.65
C GLY A 158 -2.75 10.19 -2.35
N ALA A 159 -3.17 11.07 -3.26
CA ALA A 159 -4.41 11.84 -3.16
C ALA A 159 -5.19 11.71 -4.47
N ASP A 160 -6.53 11.75 -4.41
CA ASP A 160 -7.29 11.81 -5.66
C ASP A 160 -7.10 13.21 -6.27
N THR A 161 -7.06 13.27 -7.60
CA THR A 161 -6.68 14.48 -8.34
C THR A 161 -7.41 14.54 -9.67
N VAL A 162 -8.14 15.63 -9.90
CA VAL A 162 -8.81 15.88 -11.18
C VAL A 162 -7.81 16.57 -12.10
N GLU A 163 -7.51 15.93 -13.23
CA GLU A 163 -6.69 16.51 -14.30
C GLU A 163 -7.26 17.88 -14.71
N GLY A 164 -6.39 18.89 -14.77
CA GLY A 164 -6.74 20.27 -15.14
C GLY A 164 -7.36 21.11 -14.02
N LEU A 165 -7.62 20.56 -12.83
CA LEU A 165 -8.05 21.35 -11.68
C LEU A 165 -6.84 21.97 -10.98
N HIS A 166 -6.71 23.28 -11.13
CA HIS A 166 -5.67 24.09 -10.48
C HIS A 166 -6.28 25.07 -9.49
N LEU A 167 -5.77 25.11 -8.25
CA LEU A 167 -6.28 25.98 -7.18
C LEU A 167 -5.15 26.52 -6.30
N LEU A 168 -5.28 27.78 -5.89
CA LEU A 168 -4.39 28.44 -4.94
C LEU A 168 -5.19 29.07 -3.78
N PRO A 169 -4.81 28.85 -2.50
CA PRO A 169 -3.83 27.85 -2.03
C PRO A 169 -4.17 26.42 -2.48
N SER A 170 -3.20 25.50 -2.41
CA SER A 170 -3.41 24.11 -2.81
C SER A 170 -4.64 23.53 -2.10
N TYR A 171 -5.50 22.84 -2.84
CA TYR A 171 -6.80 22.39 -2.33
C TYR A 171 -7.04 20.93 -2.69
N VAL A 172 -7.66 20.18 -1.79
CA VAL A 172 -8.00 18.76 -2.00
C VAL A 172 -8.62 18.58 -3.39
N TRP A 173 -8.09 17.62 -4.17
CA TRP A 173 -8.38 17.35 -5.60
C TRP A 173 -7.59 18.14 -6.65
N SER A 174 -6.95 19.26 -6.31
CA SER A 174 -6.12 20.01 -7.27
C SER A 174 -4.79 19.32 -7.54
N GLU A 175 -4.19 19.61 -8.70
CA GLU A 175 -2.88 19.07 -9.07
C GLU A 175 -1.76 19.58 -8.14
N GLU A 176 -1.86 20.82 -7.65
CA GLU A 176 -0.95 21.37 -6.64
C GLU A 176 -1.01 20.56 -5.35
N TYR A 177 -2.21 20.17 -4.91
CA TYR A 177 -2.39 19.41 -3.69
C TYR A 177 -1.75 18.03 -3.78
N GLN A 178 -1.90 17.34 -4.91
CA GLN A 178 -1.22 16.06 -5.15
C GLN A 178 0.31 16.23 -5.08
N THR A 179 0.82 17.27 -5.74
CA THR A 179 2.25 17.58 -5.81
C THR A 179 2.83 17.90 -4.43
N GLU A 180 2.16 18.76 -3.66
CA GLU A 180 2.58 19.11 -2.30
C GLU A 180 2.48 17.92 -1.34
N LEU A 181 1.41 17.12 -1.42
CA LEU A 181 1.27 15.91 -0.61
C LEU A 181 2.41 14.93 -0.87
N PHE A 182 2.78 14.70 -2.13
CA PHE A 182 3.92 13.85 -2.48
C PHE A 182 5.23 14.45 -1.94
N SER A 183 5.44 15.75 -2.10
CA SER A 183 6.63 16.43 -1.56
C SER A 183 6.78 16.24 -0.04
N ARG A 184 5.68 16.28 0.73
CA ARG A 184 5.72 16.03 2.18
C ARG A 184 6.06 14.59 2.54
N HIS A 185 5.58 13.63 1.75
CA HIS A 185 5.93 12.21 1.90
C HIS A 185 7.40 11.96 1.56
N PHE A 186 7.91 12.54 0.47
CA PHE A 186 9.31 12.44 0.06
C PHE A 186 10.28 12.88 1.16
N ARG A 187 9.99 14.01 1.82
CA ARG A 187 10.79 14.47 2.97
C ARG A 187 10.86 13.42 4.09
N ALA A 188 9.75 12.73 4.36
CA ALA A 188 9.73 11.67 5.36
C ALA A 188 10.57 10.48 4.90
N PHE A 189 10.42 10.07 3.64
CA PHE A 189 11.14 8.94 3.07
C PHE A 189 12.65 9.19 3.04
N ASP A 190 13.10 10.41 2.76
CA ASP A 190 14.53 10.74 2.74
C ASP A 190 15.13 10.72 4.15
N ILE A 191 14.37 11.13 5.17
CA ILE A 191 14.77 10.99 6.58
C ILE A 191 14.84 9.51 6.97
N LEU A 192 13.82 8.72 6.58
CA LEU A 192 13.74 7.29 6.90
C LEU A 192 14.81 6.46 6.18
N ARG A 193 15.12 6.77 4.93
CA ARG A 193 16.13 6.05 4.13
C ARG A 193 17.52 6.12 4.74
N LYS A 194 17.86 7.22 5.43
CA LYS A 194 19.11 7.34 6.21
C LYS A 194 19.21 6.34 7.37
N LYS A 195 18.11 5.68 7.74
CA LYS A 195 18.07 4.69 8.81
C LYS A 195 18.37 3.25 8.35
N SER A 196 18.66 3.04 7.06
CA SER A 196 18.96 1.76 6.37
C SER A 196 17.88 0.67 6.39
N TRP A 197 16.95 0.67 7.35
CA TRP A 197 15.84 -0.29 7.42
C TRP A 197 14.59 0.13 6.61
N PHE A 198 14.53 1.38 6.13
CA PHE A 198 13.45 1.82 5.24
C PHE A 198 13.84 1.58 3.78
N ILE A 199 13.12 0.69 3.11
CA ILE A 199 13.59 0.05 1.86
C ILE A 199 12.81 0.45 0.61
N GLY A 200 11.80 1.31 0.68
CA GLY A 200 11.13 1.76 -0.54
C GLY A 200 9.84 2.55 -0.37
N GLU A 201 9.33 3.00 -1.51
CA GLU A 201 8.12 3.79 -1.65
C GLU A 201 7.33 3.39 -2.91
N PHE A 202 6.06 3.01 -2.74
CA PHE A 202 5.15 2.72 -3.84
C PHE A 202 4.01 3.75 -3.88
N VAL A 203 3.92 4.46 -5.01
CA VAL A 203 2.85 5.43 -5.26
C VAL A 203 1.55 4.70 -5.48
N TRP A 204 0.47 5.22 -4.91
CA TRP A 204 -0.88 4.82 -5.31
C TRP A 204 -1.53 5.97 -6.10
N ASN A 205 -1.76 5.84 -7.41
CA ASN A 205 -1.53 4.68 -8.29
C ASN A 205 -0.81 5.11 -9.57
N PHE A 206 -0.39 4.15 -10.40
CA PHE A 206 0.16 4.44 -11.72
C PHE A 206 -0.83 5.26 -12.58
N ALA A 207 -2.08 4.82 -12.71
CA ALA A 207 -3.07 5.52 -13.53
C ALA A 207 -4.46 5.50 -12.89
N ASP A 208 -5.28 6.48 -13.26
CA ASP A 208 -6.70 6.48 -12.88
C ASP A 208 -7.41 5.20 -13.37
N PHE A 209 -8.34 4.68 -12.56
CA PHE A 209 -9.07 3.45 -12.88
C PHE A 209 -10.54 3.49 -12.42
N LYS A 210 -11.36 2.58 -12.96
CA LYS A 210 -12.80 2.52 -12.65
C LYS A 210 -13.05 1.82 -11.32
N THR A 211 -14.05 2.31 -10.58
CA THR A 211 -14.58 1.70 -9.36
C THR A 211 -16.11 1.63 -9.47
N ALA A 212 -16.76 0.93 -8.54
CA ALA A 212 -18.20 1.09 -8.34
C ALA A 212 -18.56 2.56 -8.10
N GLN A 213 -19.81 2.91 -8.38
CA GLN A 213 -20.32 4.27 -8.24
C GLN A 213 -20.42 4.65 -6.76
N SER A 214 -19.95 5.86 -6.41
CA SER A 214 -20.04 6.43 -5.07
C SER A 214 -19.78 7.94 -5.14
N VAL A 215 -20.33 8.69 -4.18
CA VAL A 215 -20.08 10.14 -4.04
C VAL A 215 -18.61 10.46 -3.78
N THR A 216 -17.82 9.50 -3.29
CA THR A 216 -16.37 9.67 -3.07
C THR A 216 -15.52 9.27 -4.29
N ARG A 217 -16.16 8.91 -5.41
CA ARG A 217 -15.49 8.39 -6.62
C ARG A 217 -15.95 9.16 -7.87
N VAL A 218 -15.23 10.23 -8.19
CA VAL A 218 -15.51 11.10 -9.35
C VAL A 218 -15.15 10.38 -10.65
N GLY A 219 -16.09 9.56 -11.15
CA GLY A 219 -15.91 8.75 -12.35
C GLY A 219 -14.92 7.57 -12.19
N GLY A 220 -14.51 7.25 -10.96
CA GLY A 220 -13.54 6.21 -10.61
C GLY A 220 -12.62 6.63 -9.45
N ASN A 221 -11.50 5.91 -9.30
CA ASN A 221 -10.36 6.34 -8.48
C ASN A 221 -9.47 7.28 -9.32
N LYS A 222 -9.15 8.44 -8.76
CA LYS A 222 -8.43 9.53 -9.41
C LYS A 222 -7.06 9.79 -8.80
N LYS A 223 -6.51 8.82 -8.05
CA LYS A 223 -5.18 8.91 -7.44
C LYS A 223 -4.03 8.66 -8.43
N GLY A 224 -4.33 8.40 -9.70
CA GLY A 224 -3.33 8.16 -10.72
C GLY A 224 -2.35 9.32 -10.83
N VAL A 225 -1.07 9.01 -10.96
CA VAL A 225 -0.05 9.97 -11.41
C VAL A 225 -0.17 10.22 -12.92
N PHE A 226 -0.69 9.23 -13.65
CA PHE A 226 -1.21 9.36 -15.00
C PHE A 226 -2.75 9.32 -15.01
N THR A 227 -3.33 9.92 -16.04
CA THR A 227 -4.75 9.76 -16.36
C THR A 227 -5.02 8.36 -16.89
N ARG A 228 -6.30 7.99 -17.01
CA ARG A 228 -6.67 6.69 -17.58
C ARG A 228 -6.21 6.56 -19.05
N SER A 229 -6.12 7.68 -19.76
CA SER A 229 -5.59 7.76 -21.14
C SER A 229 -4.07 7.94 -21.21
N ARG A 230 -3.36 7.72 -20.09
CA ARG A 230 -1.89 7.75 -19.98
C ARG A 230 -1.26 9.12 -20.23
N GLN A 231 -2.01 10.20 -20.03
CA GLN A 231 -1.44 11.55 -19.97
C GLN A 231 -0.89 11.83 -18.57
N PRO A 232 0.28 12.47 -18.43
CA PRO A 232 0.85 12.79 -17.11
C PRO A 232 0.08 13.92 -16.43
N LYS A 233 -0.18 13.77 -15.13
CA LYS A 233 -0.53 14.90 -14.25
C LYS A 233 0.75 15.60 -13.78
N ALA A 234 0.64 16.78 -13.15
CA ALA A 234 1.75 17.55 -12.62
C ALA A 234 2.68 16.71 -11.71
N VAL A 235 2.11 15.85 -10.86
CA VAL A 235 2.89 14.99 -9.95
C VAL A 235 3.80 13.99 -10.68
N ALA A 236 3.46 13.56 -11.91
CA ALA A 236 4.29 12.63 -12.66
C ALA A 236 5.65 13.25 -13.01
N HIS A 237 5.68 14.56 -13.30
CA HIS A 237 6.92 15.29 -13.53
C HIS A 237 7.76 15.43 -12.26
N LEU A 238 7.11 15.61 -11.10
CA LEU A 238 7.78 15.62 -9.80
C LEU A 238 8.41 14.23 -9.50
N LEU A 239 7.66 13.15 -9.69
CA LEU A 239 8.14 11.79 -9.49
C LEU A 239 9.29 11.44 -10.44
N ARG A 240 9.19 11.84 -11.71
CA ARG A 240 10.27 11.64 -12.68
C ARG A 240 11.58 12.26 -12.19
N LYS A 241 11.56 13.52 -11.75
CA LYS A 241 12.73 14.18 -11.17
C LYS A 241 13.28 13.43 -9.97
N ARG A 242 12.40 13.05 -9.04
CA ARG A 242 12.80 12.32 -7.82
C ARG A 242 13.46 10.98 -8.13
N TYR A 243 12.86 10.15 -8.99
CA TYR A 243 13.37 8.79 -9.20
C TYR A 243 14.68 8.77 -9.99
N PHE A 244 14.90 9.71 -10.92
CA PHE A 244 16.22 9.88 -11.53
C PHE A 244 17.27 10.38 -10.53
N ALA A 245 16.91 11.31 -9.64
CA ALA A 245 17.81 11.76 -8.57
C ALA A 245 18.19 10.61 -7.61
N LEU A 246 17.19 9.84 -7.14
CA LEU A 246 17.44 8.68 -6.28
C LEU A 246 18.27 7.60 -6.98
N GLY A 247 18.03 7.33 -8.27
CA GLY A 247 18.85 6.37 -9.02
C GLY A 247 20.32 6.78 -9.11
N ARG A 248 20.61 8.09 -9.21
CA ARG A 248 21.98 8.61 -9.13
C ARG A 248 22.56 8.47 -7.72
N GLU A 249 21.82 8.92 -6.71
CA GLU A 249 22.27 8.95 -5.31
C GLU A 249 22.48 7.55 -4.71
N LEU A 250 21.64 6.57 -5.08
CA LEU A 250 21.58 5.26 -4.42
C LEU A 250 22.14 4.13 -5.28
N ASP A 251 21.94 4.19 -6.59
CA ASP A 251 22.21 3.06 -7.50
C ASP A 251 23.37 3.33 -8.46
N MET A 252 24.10 4.44 -8.29
CA MET A 252 25.19 4.88 -9.18
C MET A 252 24.74 4.91 -10.65
N CYS A 253 23.49 5.31 -10.90
CA CYS A 253 22.97 5.44 -12.25
C CYS A 253 23.45 6.76 -12.87
N ASP A 254 24.44 6.67 -13.75
CA ASP A 254 25.02 7.84 -14.44
C ASP A 254 24.11 8.43 -15.53
N TYR A 255 22.99 7.78 -15.85
CA TYR A 255 22.06 8.25 -16.87
C TYR A 255 21.09 9.30 -16.30
N THR A 256 21.12 10.50 -16.88
CA THR A 256 20.13 11.56 -16.62
C THR A 256 19.55 12.05 -17.95
N PRO A 257 18.22 12.00 -18.13
CA PRO A 257 17.60 12.51 -19.35
C PRO A 257 17.88 14.00 -19.56
N ILE A 258 18.16 14.40 -20.80
CA ILE A 258 18.49 15.79 -21.14
C ILE A 258 17.31 16.75 -20.87
N ASP A 259 16.09 16.21 -20.91
CA ASP A 259 14.81 16.88 -20.76
C ASP A 259 14.23 16.68 -19.34
N LEU A 260 15.06 16.32 -18.35
CA LEU A 260 14.60 16.14 -16.97
C LEU A 260 14.10 17.44 -16.34
N LEU A 261 14.73 18.55 -16.68
CA LEU A 261 14.41 19.88 -16.21
C LEU A 261 13.90 20.76 -17.33
N VAL A 262 12.99 21.67 -16.98
CA VAL A 262 12.53 22.72 -17.89
C VAL A 262 13.70 23.67 -18.12
N TYR A 263 14.01 23.92 -19.39
CA TYR A 263 15.01 24.91 -19.77
C TYR A 263 14.57 26.31 -19.30
N ILE A 264 15.44 27.01 -18.58
CA ILE A 264 15.23 28.39 -18.16
C ILE A 264 16.21 29.31 -18.91
N THR A 265 17.50 28.95 -18.88
CA THR A 265 18.58 29.70 -19.53
C THR A 265 19.79 28.80 -19.77
N LYS A 266 20.71 29.19 -20.65
CA LYS A 266 21.96 28.46 -20.91
C LYS A 266 22.78 28.21 -19.63
N SER A 267 22.66 29.08 -18.62
CA SER A 267 23.32 28.90 -17.31
C SER A 267 22.58 27.93 -16.37
N SER A 268 21.31 27.60 -16.61
CA SER A 268 20.50 26.73 -15.73
C SER A 268 20.75 25.24 -15.96
N GLN A 269 21.68 24.85 -16.83
CA GLN A 269 22.07 23.46 -17.03
C GLN A 269 22.97 22.89 -15.91
N LYS A 270 23.38 23.72 -14.93
CA LYS A 270 24.31 23.34 -13.84
C LYS A 270 23.65 22.98 -12.50
N TRP A 271 22.32 22.76 -12.45
CA TRP A 271 21.69 22.34 -11.19
C TRP A 271 21.92 20.84 -10.99
N ASP A 272 23.05 20.53 -10.36
CA ASP A 272 23.31 19.24 -9.72
C ASP A 272 22.40 19.14 -8.48
N PHE A 273 21.46 18.18 -8.49
CA PHE A 273 20.76 17.74 -7.29
C PHE A 273 21.69 16.85 -6.47
#